data_AF-A0A1G2QER4-F1
#
_entry.id   AF-A0A1G2QER4-F1
#
_cell.length_a   1.000
_cell.length_b   1.000
_cell.length_c   1.000
_cell.angle_alpha   90.00
_cell.angle_beta   90.00
_cell.angle_gamma   90.00
#
_symmetry.space_group_name_H-M   'P 1'
#
loop_
_entity.id
_entity.type
_entity.pdbx_description
1 polymer ?
#
loop_
_entity_poly.entity_id
_entity_poly.type
_entity_poly.pdbx_seq_one_letter_code
_entity_poly.pdbx_strand_id
1 'polypeptide(L)'
;MTWYQKTLKKCGKEILTGAIFSIICTLAFFLWIYGMGKTFTWTDISPIDPPSIFVRIFYSALTFVTLGAFLYKIKFYQGLYRILGNWQSFKEAKAIIWVLLMGTMFFIIVPLVVDILNGILSITYNLFALALYAFPPVGISVILFVFYFYFKKQLVLKP
;
A
#
# COMPACT_ATOMS: atom_id res chain seq x y z
N MET A 1 14.98 -37.82 -6.68
CA MET A 1 15.09 -36.52 -5.97
C MET A 1 15.58 -35.48 -6.97
N THR A 2 14.81 -34.41 -7.20
CA THR A 2 15.17 -33.32 -8.13
C THR A 2 16.30 -32.45 -7.54
N TRP A 3 17.06 -31.76 -8.39
CA TRP A 3 18.23 -30.97 -8.00
C TRP A 3 17.93 -29.96 -6.87
N TYR A 4 16.77 -29.29 -6.97
CA TYR A 4 16.29 -28.33 -5.96
C TYR A 4 16.12 -28.95 -4.55
N GLN A 5 15.64 -30.19 -4.46
CA GLN A 5 15.47 -30.89 -3.19
C GLN A 5 16.82 -31.23 -2.52
N LYS A 6 17.86 -31.52 -3.32
CA LYS A 6 19.22 -31.74 -2.82
C LYS A 6 19.84 -30.45 -2.29
N THR A 7 19.66 -29.34 -3.00
CA THR A 7 20.19 -28.03 -2.61
C THR A 7 19.52 -27.50 -1.34
N LEU A 8 18.19 -27.62 -1.22
CA LEU A 8 17.45 -27.26 0.00
C LEU A 8 17.91 -28.06 1.22
N LYS A 9 18.18 -29.36 1.06
CA LYS A 9 18.65 -30.20 2.18
C LYS A 9 20.06 -29.85 2.61
N LYS A 10 20.92 -29.41 1.67
CA LYS A 10 22.29 -28.99 1.94
C LYS A 10 22.36 -27.63 2.64
N CYS A 11 21.57 -26.66 2.17
CA CYS A 11 21.55 -25.29 2.70
C CYS A 11 20.49 -25.05 3.79
N GLY A 12 19.65 -26.04 4.12
CA GLY A 12 18.55 -25.88 5.06
C GLY A 12 18.99 -25.40 6.45
N LYS A 13 20.18 -25.81 6.89
CA LYS A 13 20.75 -25.35 8.17
C LYS A 13 21.13 -23.87 8.13
N GLU A 14 21.72 -23.41 7.03
CA GLU A 14 22.06 -21.98 6.83
C GLU A 14 20.81 -21.12 6.68
N ILE A 15 19.80 -21.61 5.94
CA ILE A 15 18.50 -20.94 5.79
C ILE A 15 17.81 -20.79 7.16
N LEU A 16 17.77 -21.87 7.96
CA LEU A 16 17.19 -21.83 9.30
C LEU A 16 17.96 -20.86 10.21
N THR A 17 19.29 -20.89 10.15
CA THR A 17 20.14 -20.02 10.97
C THR A 17 19.97 -18.54 10.58
N GLY A 18 19.90 -18.24 9.28
CA GLY A 18 19.63 -16.90 8.78
C GLY A 18 18.23 -16.39 9.14
N ALA A 19 17.23 -17.27 9.12
CA ALA A 19 15.87 -16.95 9.57
C ALA A 19 15.83 -16.65 11.07
N ILE A 20 16.46 -17.50 11.89
CA ILE A 20 16.55 -17.29 13.35
C ILE A 20 17.30 -15.98 13.66
N PHE A 21 18.42 -15.73 12.99
CA PHE A 21 19.19 -14.48 13.15
C PHE A 21 18.34 -13.25 12.79
N SER A 22 17.61 -13.30 11.68
CA SER A 22 16.72 -12.22 11.26
C SER A 22 15.61 -11.96 12.29
N ILE A 23 15.01 -13.02 12.83
CA ILE A 23 14.01 -12.93 13.90
C ILE A 23 14.61 -12.26 15.14
N ILE A 24 15.79 -12.70 15.59
CA ILE A 24 16.48 -12.14 16.77
C ILE A 24 16.80 -10.66 16.56
N CYS A 25 17.35 -10.27 15.41
CA CYS A 25 17.62 -8.86 15.09
C CYS A 25 16.35 -8.02 15.08
N THR A 26 15.25 -8.55 14.54
CA THR A 26 13.95 -7.87 14.53
C THR A 26 13.42 -7.70 15.96
N LEU A 27 13.57 -8.71 16.81
CA LEU A 27 13.15 -8.70 18.21
C LEU A 27 13.98 -7.71 19.04
N ALA A 28 15.30 -7.66 18.82
CA ALA A 28 16.19 -6.67 19.43
C ALA A 28 15.85 -5.24 19.00
N PHE A 29 15.52 -5.03 17.72
CA PHE A 29 15.07 -3.74 17.20
C PHE A 29 13.72 -3.31 17.82
N PHE A 30 12.79 -4.24 18.03
CA PHE A 30 11.54 -3.95 18.75
C PHE A 30 11.75 -3.62 20.22
N LEU A 31 12.62 -4.35 20.92
CA LEU A 31 12.98 -4.05 22.31
C LEU A 31 13.64 -2.66 22.42
N TRP A 32 14.49 -2.29 21.46
CA TRP A 32 15.09 -0.96 21.37
C TRP A 32 14.04 0.14 21.18
N ILE A 33 13.09 -0.04 20.25
CA ILE A 33 11.99 0.91 20.03
C ILE A 33 11.13 1.06 21.30
N TYR A 34 10.81 -0.04 21.97
CA TYR A 34 10.09 0.00 23.24
C TYR A 34 10.86 0.74 24.33
N GLY A 35 12.17 0.50 24.45
CA GLY A 35 13.05 1.19 25.40
C GLY A 35 13.18 2.70 25.16
N MET A 36 12.98 3.17 23.92
CA MET A 36 12.96 4.60 23.62
C MET A 36 11.70 5.32 24.12
N GLY A 37 10.69 4.62 24.66
CA GLY A 37 9.53 5.22 25.31
C GLY A 37 8.66 6.10 24.40
N LYS A 38 8.86 6.03 23.08
CA LYS A 38 8.07 6.80 22.12
C LYS A 38 6.66 6.23 22.06
N THR A 39 5.68 7.03 22.44
CA THR A 39 4.27 6.71 22.24
C THR A 39 3.95 6.69 20.75
N PHE A 40 3.19 5.69 20.31
CA PHE A 40 2.65 5.70 18.96
C PHE A 40 1.79 6.96 18.76
N THR A 41 2.13 7.73 17.74
CA THR A 41 1.34 8.88 17.27
C THR A 41 1.01 8.66 15.82
N TRP A 42 -0.25 8.84 15.45
CA TRP A 42 -0.65 8.77 14.05
C TRP A 42 0.04 9.89 13.27
N THR A 43 0.74 9.55 12.20
CA THR A 43 1.43 10.52 11.35
C THR A 43 0.88 10.52 9.93
N ASP A 44 0.46 11.69 9.45
CA ASP A 44 0.15 11.86 8.04
C ASP A 44 1.45 11.92 7.25
N ILE A 45 1.63 10.95 6.37
CA ILE A 45 2.78 10.85 5.47
C ILE A 45 2.27 10.94 4.03
N SER A 46 3.00 11.67 3.18
CA SER A 46 2.71 11.77 1.75
C SER A 46 3.92 11.26 0.95
N PRO A 47 4.12 9.93 0.88
CA PRO A 47 5.30 9.34 0.25
C PRO A 47 5.35 9.50 -1.27
N ILE A 48 4.22 9.75 -1.94
CA ILE A 48 4.15 9.98 -3.37
C ILE A 48 4.08 11.48 -3.62
N ASP A 49 5.11 12.02 -4.28
CA ASP A 49 5.13 13.41 -4.71
C ASP A 49 4.08 13.68 -5.79
N PRO A 50 3.52 14.90 -5.84
CA PRO A 50 2.61 15.28 -6.91
C PRO A 50 3.31 15.16 -8.27
N PRO A 51 2.66 14.55 -9.28
CA PRO A 51 3.27 14.36 -10.58
C PRO A 51 3.54 15.71 -11.24
N SER A 52 4.69 15.79 -11.93
CA SER A 52 5.05 16.99 -12.69
C SER A 52 4.04 17.29 -13.81
N ILE A 53 4.02 18.54 -14.28
CA ILE A 53 3.09 18.97 -15.34
C ILE A 53 3.15 18.05 -16.56
N PHE A 54 4.36 17.69 -17.01
CA PHE A 54 4.54 16.79 -18.16
C PHE A 54 3.95 15.40 -17.92
N VAL A 55 4.13 14.84 -16.72
CA VAL A 55 3.56 13.55 -16.35
C VAL A 55 2.03 13.62 -16.29
N ARG A 56 1.48 14.72 -15.76
CA ARG A 56 0.02 14.96 -15.75
C ARG A 56 -0.55 15.06 -17.17
N ILE A 57 0.15 15.72 -18.10
CA ILE A 57 -0.26 15.76 -19.52
C ILE A 57 -0.27 14.34 -20.09
N PHE A 58 0.76 13.54 -19.82
CA PHE A 58 0.81 12.16 -20.29
C PHE A 58 -0.34 11.31 -19.71
N TYR A 59 -0.63 11.43 -18.41
CA TYR A 59 -1.77 10.76 -17.79
C TYR A 59 -3.12 11.29 -18.24
N SER A 60 -3.21 12.53 -18.72
CA SER A 60 -4.45 13.04 -19.32
C SER A 60 -4.87 12.25 -20.57
N ALA A 61 -3.91 11.63 -21.27
CA ALA A 61 -4.19 10.74 -22.40
C ALA A 61 -4.88 9.42 -21.97
N LEU A 62 -4.80 9.02 -20.69
CA LEU A 62 -5.55 7.85 -20.19
C LEU A 62 -7.06 8.04 -20.32
N THR A 63 -7.52 9.29 -20.43
CA THR A 63 -8.91 9.62 -20.76
C THR A 63 -9.44 8.82 -21.94
N PHE A 64 -8.64 8.53 -22.97
CA PHE A 64 -9.08 7.74 -24.12
C PHE A 64 -9.48 6.31 -23.76
N VAL A 65 -8.78 5.71 -22.79
CA VAL A 65 -8.97 4.33 -22.35
C VAL A 65 -9.94 4.23 -21.17
N THR A 66 -10.13 5.31 -20.41
CA THR A 66 -11.03 5.36 -19.25
C THR A 66 -12.37 6.01 -19.60
N LEU A 67 -12.56 7.29 -19.28
CA LEU A 67 -13.82 8.02 -19.47
C LEU A 67 -14.28 8.06 -20.92
N GLY A 68 -13.34 8.23 -21.86
CA GLY A 68 -13.60 8.20 -23.29
C GLY A 68 -14.12 6.85 -23.76
N ALA A 69 -13.52 5.75 -23.30
CA ALA A 69 -14.00 4.40 -23.59
C ALA A 69 -15.39 4.15 -22.98
N PHE A 70 -15.64 4.64 -21.76
CA PHE A 70 -16.95 4.58 -21.13
C PHE A 70 -18.02 5.31 -21.95
N LEU A 71 -17.75 6.56 -22.36
CA LEU A 71 -18.64 7.35 -23.22
C LEU A 71 -18.89 6.67 -24.57
N TYR A 72 -17.88 6.01 -25.13
CA TYR A 72 -18.03 5.23 -26.34
C TYR A 72 -18.93 4.01 -26.12
N LYS A 73 -18.75 3.28 -25.01
CA LYS A 73 -19.54 2.10 -24.65
C LYS A 73 -21.03 2.41 -24.51
N ILE A 74 -21.39 3.55 -23.91
CA ILE A 74 -22.78 3.99 -23.79
C ILE A 74 -23.33 4.64 -25.07
N LYS A 75 -22.57 4.62 -26.17
CA LYS A 75 -22.92 5.23 -27.46
C LYS A 75 -23.26 6.72 -27.36
N PHE A 76 -22.62 7.43 -26.44
CA PHE A 76 -22.85 8.86 -26.22
C PHE A 76 -22.68 9.68 -27.51
N TYR A 77 -21.71 9.31 -28.35
CA TYR A 77 -21.48 9.94 -29.65
C TYR A 77 -22.68 9.84 -30.60
N GLN A 78 -23.46 8.75 -30.56
CA GLN A 78 -24.66 8.60 -31.39
C GLN A 78 -25.78 9.52 -30.89
N GLY A 79 -25.95 9.63 -29.56
CA GLY A 79 -26.88 10.57 -28.96
C GLY A 79 -26.52 12.02 -29.29
N LEU A 80 -25.24 12.37 -29.16
CA LEU A 80 -24.71 13.69 -29.49
C LEU A 80 -24.97 14.05 -30.96
N TYR A 81 -24.69 13.14 -31.88
CA TYR A 81 -24.92 13.37 -33.31
C TYR A 81 -26.42 13.56 -33.63
N ARG A 82 -27.30 12.76 -33.02
CA ARG A 82 -28.76 12.88 -33.22
C ARG A 82 -29.31 14.22 -32.73
N ILE A 83 -28.78 14.77 -31.64
CA ILE A 83 -29.20 16.06 -31.09
C ILE A 83 -28.70 17.20 -31.98
N LEU A 84 -27.45 17.15 -32.41
CA LEU A 84 -26.83 18.25 -33.16
C LEU A 84 -27.23 18.26 -34.64
N GLY A 85 -27.59 17.10 -35.21
CA GLY A 85 -28.14 16.96 -36.56
C GLY A 85 -27.19 17.29 -37.72
N ASN A 86 -26.08 17.99 -37.47
CA ASN A 86 -25.08 18.41 -38.44
C ASN A 86 -23.69 17.86 -38.08
N TRP A 87 -22.99 17.35 -39.08
CA TRP A 87 -21.64 16.82 -38.98
C TRP A 87 -20.62 17.85 -38.45
N GLN A 88 -20.72 19.11 -38.89
CA GLN A 88 -19.78 20.15 -38.47
C GLN A 88 -19.92 20.45 -36.98
N SER A 89 -21.14 20.70 -36.50
CA SER A 89 -21.44 20.94 -35.09
C SER A 89 -21.09 19.73 -34.22
N PHE A 90 -21.31 18.51 -34.72
CA PHE A 90 -20.88 17.29 -34.04
C PHE A 90 -19.36 17.21 -33.86
N LYS A 91 -18.59 17.54 -34.90
CA LYS A 91 -17.12 17.51 -34.84
C LYS A 91 -16.58 18.53 -33.82
N GLU A 92 -17.14 19.73 -33.80
CA GLU A 92 -16.79 20.78 -32.84
C GLU A 92 -17.14 20.39 -31.41
N ALA A 93 -18.37 19.93 -31.17
CA ALA A 93 -18.81 19.47 -29.85
C ALA A 93 -17.95 18.30 -29.34
N LYS A 94 -17.65 17.33 -30.21
CA LYS A 94 -16.76 16.20 -29.89
C LYS A 94 -15.37 16.68 -29.47
N ALA A 95 -14.80 17.68 -30.15
CA ALA A 95 -13.50 18.23 -29.79
C ALA A 95 -13.53 18.91 -28.42
N ILE A 96 -14.56 19.71 -28.13
CA ILE A 96 -14.75 20.37 -26.83
C ILE A 96 -14.86 19.32 -25.71
N ILE A 97 -15.68 18.28 -25.91
CA ILE A 97 -15.84 17.19 -24.94
C ILE A 97 -14.50 16.51 -24.67
N TRP A 98 -13.68 16.24 -25.69
CA TRP A 98 -12.36 15.65 -25.48
C TRP A 98 -11.42 16.55 -24.67
N VAL A 99 -11.40 17.85 -24.95
CA VAL A 99 -10.61 18.82 -24.18
C VAL A 99 -11.07 18.86 -22.72
N LEU A 100 -12.38 18.89 -22.48
CA LEU A 100 -12.96 18.86 -21.14
C LEU A 100 -12.58 17.58 -20.38
N LEU A 101 -12.65 16.42 -21.03
CA LEU A 101 -12.29 15.16 -20.40
C LEU A 101 -10.79 15.08 -20.09
N MET A 102 -9.93 15.51 -21.02
CA MET A 102 -8.48 15.58 -20.75
C MET A 102 -8.17 16.57 -19.62
N GLY A 103 -8.83 17.72 -19.59
CA GLY A 103 -8.70 18.70 -18.50
C GLY A 103 -9.18 18.13 -17.16
N THR A 104 -10.30 17.42 -17.15
CA THR A 104 -10.82 16.74 -15.95
C THR A 104 -9.81 15.70 -15.44
N MET A 105 -9.23 14.91 -16.35
CA MET A 105 -8.21 13.94 -15.99
C MET A 105 -6.96 14.62 -15.41
N PHE A 106 -6.52 15.72 -16.03
CA PHE A 106 -5.33 16.47 -15.64
C PHE A 106 -5.46 17.18 -14.29
N PHE A 107 -6.54 17.94 -14.08
CA PHE A 107 -6.70 18.80 -12.90
C PHE A 107 -7.35 18.11 -11.71
N ILE A 108 -8.20 17.11 -11.95
CA ILE A 108 -9.04 16.52 -10.90
C ILE A 108 -8.61 15.08 -10.64
N ILE A 109 -8.66 14.22 -11.66
CA ILE A 109 -8.51 12.78 -11.44
C ILE A 109 -7.07 12.41 -11.06
N VAL A 110 -6.07 12.92 -11.79
CA VAL A 110 -4.67 12.58 -11.51
C VAL A 110 -4.24 13.00 -10.10
N PRO A 111 -4.49 14.25 -9.63
CA PRO A 111 -4.20 14.63 -8.26
C PRO A 111 -4.98 13.79 -7.23
N LEU A 112 -6.28 13.59 -7.46
CA LEU A 112 -7.14 12.81 -6.55
C LEU A 112 -6.61 11.38 -6.36
N VAL A 113 -6.16 10.72 -7.42
CA VAL A 113 -5.60 9.37 -7.33
C VAL A 113 -4.33 9.36 -6.48
N VAL A 114 -3.45 10.35 -6.65
CA VAL A 114 -2.22 10.49 -5.86
C VAL A 114 -2.54 10.70 -4.39
N ASP A 115 -3.52 11.56 -4.08
CA ASP A 115 -3.95 11.83 -2.71
C ASP A 115 -4.57 10.58 -2.05
N ILE A 116 -5.41 9.84 -2.78
CA ILE A 116 -5.97 8.57 -2.30
C ILE A 116 -4.86 7.55 -2.03
N LEU A 117 -3.89 7.42 -2.94
CA LEU A 117 -2.76 6.50 -2.75
C LEU A 117 -1.92 6.89 -1.54
N ASN A 118 -1.64 8.18 -1.35
CA ASN A 118 -0.96 8.69 -0.17
C ASN A 118 -1.74 8.40 1.11
N GLY A 119 -3.06 8.59 1.10
CA GLY A 119 -3.93 8.23 2.23
C GLY A 119 -3.86 6.74 2.58
N ILE A 120 -3.95 5.86 1.58
CA ILE A 120 -3.84 4.40 1.78
C ILE A 120 -2.45 4.04 2.34
N LEU A 121 -1.38 4.62 1.80
CA LEU A 121 -0.03 4.38 2.27
C LEU A 121 0.19 4.90 3.69
N SER A 122 -0.36 6.07 4.03
CA SER A 122 -0.31 6.60 5.39
C SER A 122 -1.05 5.68 6.37
N ILE A 123 -2.26 5.23 6.05
CA ILE A 123 -2.99 4.27 6.89
C ILE A 123 -2.19 3.00 7.08
N THR A 124 -1.65 2.44 5.98
CA THR A 124 -0.88 1.19 6.01
C THR A 124 0.38 1.33 6.86
N TYR A 125 1.11 2.44 6.69
CA TYR A 125 2.29 2.75 7.50
C TYR A 125 1.95 2.87 8.98
N ASN A 126 0.88 3.60 9.32
CA ASN A 126 0.46 3.77 10.71
C ASN A 126 0.02 2.44 11.34
N LEU A 127 -0.72 1.60 10.62
CA LEU A 127 -1.08 0.26 11.09
C LEU A 127 0.14 -0.63 11.29
N PHE A 128 1.10 -0.57 10.37
CA PHE A 128 2.36 -1.29 10.50
C PHE A 128 3.14 -0.80 11.74
N ALA A 129 3.33 0.50 11.87
CA ALA A 129 4.01 1.12 13.01
C ALA A 129 3.31 0.81 14.34
N LEU A 130 1.98 0.80 14.38
CA LEU A 130 1.18 0.40 15.55
C LEU A 130 1.42 -1.08 15.90
N ALA A 131 1.44 -1.97 14.91
CA ALA A 131 1.76 -3.37 15.13
C ALA A 131 3.18 -3.51 15.71
N LEU A 132 4.17 -2.84 15.12
CA LEU A 132 5.55 -2.83 15.64
C LEU A 132 5.66 -2.23 17.04
N TYR A 133 4.82 -1.25 17.39
CA TYR A 133 4.76 -0.67 18.73
C TYR A 133 4.17 -1.64 19.76
N ALA A 134 3.12 -2.37 19.41
CA ALA A 134 2.44 -3.32 20.31
C ALA A 134 3.21 -4.64 20.51
N PHE A 135 3.94 -5.10 19.48
CA PHE A 135 4.66 -6.37 19.51
C PHE A 135 5.69 -6.52 20.64
N PRO A 136 6.59 -5.55 20.93
CA PRO A 136 7.57 -5.68 22.01
C PRO A 136 6.95 -5.84 23.40
N PRO A 137 5.99 -5.00 23.87
CA PRO A 137 5.37 -5.23 25.17
C PRO A 137 4.60 -6.56 25.21
N VAL A 138 3.92 -6.97 24.13
CA VAL A 138 3.26 -8.29 24.08
C VAL A 138 4.28 -9.43 24.16
N GLY A 139 5.39 -9.35 23.44
CA GLY A 139 6.47 -10.35 23.46
C GLY A 139 7.12 -10.47 24.84
N ILE A 140 7.47 -9.35 25.47
CA ILE A 140 7.99 -9.31 26.85
C ILE A 140 6.96 -9.92 27.82
N SER A 141 5.69 -9.57 27.68
CA SER A 141 4.61 -10.08 28.53
C SER A 141 4.49 -11.60 28.45
N VAL A 142 4.55 -12.17 27.24
CA VAL A 142 4.51 -13.63 27.03
C VAL A 142 5.74 -14.31 27.64
N ILE A 143 6.94 -13.75 27.46
CA ILE A 143 8.17 -14.29 28.06
C ILE A 143 8.05 -14.30 29.59
N LEU A 144 7.62 -13.19 30.20
CA LEU A 144 7.40 -13.10 31.65
C LEU A 144 6.35 -14.10 32.14
N PHE A 145 5.27 -14.29 31.38
CA PHE A 145 4.21 -15.25 31.72
C PHE A 145 4.72 -16.70 31.69
N VAL A 146 5.51 -17.07 30.68
CA VAL A 146 6.16 -18.38 30.59
C VAL A 146 7.13 -18.59 31.74
N PHE A 147 7.96 -17.60 32.05
CA PHE A 147 8.88 -17.64 33.19
C PHE A 147 8.15 -17.81 34.52
N TYR A 148 7.07 -17.06 34.74
CA TYR A 148 6.24 -17.18 35.94
C TYR A 148 5.66 -18.58 36.10
N PHE A 149 5.08 -19.16 35.04
CA PHE A 149 4.54 -20.52 35.09
C PHE A 149 5.62 -21.59 35.28
N TYR A 150 6.79 -21.42 34.65
CA TYR A 150 7.92 -22.31 34.83
C TYR A 150 8.41 -22.33 36.28
N PHE A 151 8.62 -21.16 36.89
CA PHE A 151 9.05 -21.04 38.29
C PHE A 151 7.96 -21.44 39.29
N LYS A 152 6.70 -21.09 39.05
CA LYS A 152 5.57 -21.56 39.86
C LYS A 152 5.51 -23.08 39.89
N LYS A 153 5.70 -23.74 38.74
CA LYS A 153 5.71 -25.20 38.64
C LYS A 153 6.90 -25.81 39.39
N GLN A 154 8.09 -25.18 39.37
CA GLN A 154 9.23 -25.64 40.17
C GLN A 154 9.05 -25.42 41.68
N LEU A 155 8.38 -24.35 42.11
CA LEU A 155 8.05 -24.08 43.51
C LEU A 155 6.99 -25.05 44.05
N VAL A 156 6.06 -25.50 43.22
CA VAL A 156 5.04 -26.50 43.59
C VAL A 156 5.59 -27.94 43.56
N LEU A 157 6.68 -28.19 42.82
CA LEU A 157 7.33 -29.51 42.71
C LEU A 157 8.54 -29.71 43.65
N LYS A 158 8.93 -28.69 44.42
CA LYS A 158 9.84 -28.85 45.56
C LYS A 158 9.01 -29.08 46.83
N PRO A 159 8.97 -30.32 47.38
CA PRO A 159 8.54 -30.53 48.76
C PRO A 159 9.51 -29.90 49.76
#